data_AF-A0A534TLV2-F1
#
_entry.id   AF-A0A534TLV2-F1
#
_cell.length_a   1.000
_cell.length_b   1.000
_cell.length_c   1.000
_cell.angle_alpha   90.00
_cell.angle_beta   90.00
_cell.angle_gamma   90.00
#
_symmetry.space_group_name_H-M   'P 1'
#
loop_
_entity.id
_entity.type
_entity.pdbx_description
1 polymer ?
#
loop_
_entity_poly.entity_id
_entity_poly.type
_entity_poly.pdbx_seq_one_letter_code
_entity_poly.pdbx_strand_id
1 'polypeptide(L)' 'MVSYPLDKLSGEVAYIAYHFHWAMDDILGMEHKERHMWIKEISEINKRINEASKGSGGSGETSF' A
#
# COMPACT_ATOMS: atom_id res chain seq x y z
N MET A 1 19.79 9.86 -18.59
CA MET A 1 18.56 10.52 -18.11
C MET A 1 17.47 9.46 -18.11
N VAL A 2 17.20 8.84 -16.96
CA VAL A 2 16.23 7.75 -16.85
C VAL A 2 14.85 8.39 -16.83
N SER A 3 14.19 8.43 -17.99
CA SER A 3 12.79 8.86 -18.06
C SER A 3 11.97 7.79 -17.36
N TYR A 4 11.60 8.04 -16.10
CA TYR A 4 10.72 7.16 -15.36
C TYR A 4 9.36 7.16 -16.05
N PRO A 5 8.72 6.01 -16.29
CA PRO A 5 7.41 5.98 -16.93
C PRO A 5 6.42 6.78 -16.07
N LEU A 6 5.87 7.87 -16.62
CA LEU A 6 4.88 8.71 -15.94
C LEU A 6 3.69 7.88 -15.42
N ASP A 7 3.33 6.83 -16.14
CA ASP A 7 2.26 5.90 -15.75
C ASP A 7 2.57 5.18 -14.42
N LYS A 8 3.83 4.82 -14.18
CA LYS A 8 4.25 4.23 -12.89
C LYS A 8 4.21 5.26 -11.77
N LEU A 9 4.68 6.49 -12.03
CA LEU A 9 4.69 7.55 -11.03
C LEU A 9 3.27 7.88 -10.56
N SER A 10 2.34 8.10 -11.49
CA SER A 10 0.94 8.38 -11.17
C SER A 10 0.30 7.27 -10.34
N GLY A 11 0.61 6.01 -10.65
CA GLY A 11 0.15 4.86 -9.86
C GLY A 11 0.70 4.82 -8.44
N GLU A 12 2.00 5.07 -8.27
CA GLU A 12 2.65 5.16 -6.95
C GLU A 12 2.00 6.25 -6.10
N VAL A 13 1.79 7.43 -6.68
CA VAL A 13 1.22 8.56 -5.95
C VAL A 13 -0.24 8.31 -5.59
N ALA A 14 -1.04 7.79 -6.52
CA ALA A 14 -2.43 7.45 -6.26
C ALA A 14 -2.57 6.41 -5.14
N TYR A 15 -1.66 5.42 -5.10
CA TYR A 15 -1.66 4.40 -4.05
C TYR A 15 -1.38 4.99 -2.66
N ILE A 16 -0.35 5.84 -2.55
CA ILE A 16 0.01 6.51 -1.29
C ILE A 16 -1.12 7.45 -0.86
N ALA A 17 -1.63 8.28 -1.78
CA ALA A 17 -2.71 9.22 -1.51
C ALA A 17 -3.99 8.52 -1.04
N TYR A 18 -4.34 7.37 -1.63
CA TYR A 18 -5.50 6.58 -1.24
C TYR A 18 -5.40 6.04 0.20
N HIS A 19 -4.21 5.64 0.64
CA HIS A 19 -4.03 5.04 1.97
C HIS A 19 -3.78 6.08 3.08
N PHE A 20 -2.92 7.07 2.83
CA PHE A 20 -2.55 8.06 3.84
C PHE A 20 -3.28 9.39 3.72
N HIS A 21 -4.05 9.60 2.64
CA HIS A 21 -4.78 10.84 2.38
C HIS A 21 -3.89 12.08 2.34
N TRP A 22 -2.61 11.90 2.00
CA TRP A 22 -1.66 12.99 1.77
C TRP A 22 -1.94 13.70 0.44
N ALA A 23 -1.57 14.98 0.37
CA ALA A 23 -1.73 15.75 -0.85
C ALA A 23 -0.82 15.19 -1.96
N MET A 24 -1.34 15.20 -3.19
CA MET A 24 -0.61 14.76 -4.38
C MET A 24 0.73 15.51 -4.52
N ASP A 25 0.74 16.81 -4.25
CA ASP A 25 1.93 17.66 -4.35
C ASP A 25 3.02 17.26 -3.35
N ASP A 26 2.64 16.88 -2.13
CA ASP A 26 3.59 16.42 -1.10
C ASP A 26 4.26 15.12 -1.53
N ILE A 27 3.50 14.19 -2.13
CA ILE A 27 4.00 12.89 -2.58
C ILE A 27 4.84 13.02 -3.87
N LEU A 28 4.47 13.94 -4.77
CA LEU A 28 5.25 14.27 -5.95
C LEU A 28 6.60 14.92 -5.59
N GLY A 29 6.65 15.65 -4.47
CA GLY A 29 7.87 16.21 -3.90
C GLY A 29 8.82 15.18 -3.27
N MET A 30 8.35 13.96 -3.01
CA MET A 30 9.19 12.90 -2.41
C MET A 30 10.19 12.32 -3.39
N GLU A 31 11.34 11.94 -2.84
CA GLU A 31 12.33 11.15 -3.58
C GLU A 31 11.75 9.80 -4.00
N HIS A 32 12.24 9.25 -5.12
CA HIS A 32 11.75 7.96 -5.62
C HIS A 32 11.87 6.85 -4.56
N LYS A 33 12.97 6.83 -3.82
CA LYS A 33 13.22 5.85 -2.74
C LYS A 33 12.23 5.98 -1.59
N GLU A 34 11.83 7.21 -1.29
CA GLU A 34 10.90 7.50 -0.20
C GLU A 34 9.50 7.01 -0.54
N ARG A 35 8.99 7.28 -1.76
CA ARG A 35 7.72 6.69 -2.22
C ARG A 35 7.72 5.17 -2.17
N HIS A 36 8.81 4.54 -2.61
CA HIS A 36 8.94 3.07 -2.57
C HIS A 36 8.90 2.51 -1.15
N MET A 37 9.53 3.19 -0.19
CA MET A 37 9.47 2.82 1.22
C MET A 37 8.04 2.89 1.77
N TRP A 38 7.31 3.96 1.47
CA TRP A 38 5.91 4.10 1.91
C TRP A 38 4.99 3.06 1.27
N ILE A 39 5.15 2.76 -0.01
CA ILE A 39 4.38 1.70 -0.69
C ILE A 39 4.60 0.34 -0.01
N LYS A 40 5.86 0.04 0.37
CA LYS A 40 6.19 -1.19 1.09
C LYS A 40 5.51 -1.23 2.46
N GLU A 41 5.57 -0.14 3.22
CA GLU A 41 4.95 -0.07 4.56
C GLU A 41 3.43 -0.26 4.50
N ILE A 42 2.75 0.43 3.56
CA ILE A 42 1.31 0.25 3.31
C ILE A 42 1.00 -1.21 3.01
N SER A 43 1.80 -1.86 2.17
CA SER A 43 1.60 -3.26 1.81
C SER A 43 1.75 -4.20 3.01
N GLU A 44 2.72 -3.94 3.89
CA GLU A 44 2.91 -4.70 5.12
C GLU A 44 1.75 -4.53 6.11
N ILE A 45 1.27 -3.30 6.31
CA ILE A 45 0.11 -3.01 7.16
C ILE A 45 -1.13 -3.74 6.63
N ASN A 46 -1.42 -3.60 5.34
CA ASN A 46 -2.55 -4.27 4.70
C ASN A 46 -2.46 -5.80 4.81
N LYS A 47 -1.27 -6.37 4.67
CA LYS A 47 -1.04 -7.81 4.85
C LYS A 47 -1.39 -8.25 6.28
N ARG A 48 -0.91 -7.53 7.30
CA ARG A 48 -1.18 -7.85 8.72
C ARG A 48 -2.67 -7.74 9.05
N ILE A 49 -3.35 -6.71 8.56
CA ILE A 49 -4.80 -6.54 8.76
C ILE A 49 -5.58 -7.69 8.11
N ASN A 50 -5.23 -8.05 6.87
CA ASN A 50 -5.88 -9.14 6.14
C ASN A 50 -5.61 -10.52 6.78
N GLU A 51 -4.43 -10.73 7.37
CA GLU A 51 -4.12 -11.94 8.13
C GLU A 51 -4.93 -12.00 9.43
N ALA A 52 -5.02 -10.89 10.16
CA ALA A 52 -5.83 -10.80 11.37
C ALA A 52 -7.33 -11.03 11.09
N SER A 53 -7.86 -10.50 9.98
CA SER A 53 -9.27 -10.71 9.60
C SER A 53 -9.56 -12.13 9.09
N LYS A 54 -8.57 -12.85 8.55
CA LYS A 54 -8.72 -14.25 8.11
C LYS A 54 -8.63 -15.23 9.28
N GLY A 55 -7.92 -14.88 10.35
CA GLY A 55 -7.75 -15.72 11.54
C GLY A 55 -9.01 -15.90 12.40
N SER A 56 -10.05 -15.07 12.21
CA SER A 56 -11.30 -15.13 12.97
C SER A 56 -12.43 -15.95 12.32
N GLY A 57 -12.16 -16.64 11.20
CA GLY A 57 -13.16 -17.44 10.46
C GLY A 57 -12.98 -18.96 10.52
N GLY A 58 -12.10 -19.48 11.37
CA GLY A 58 -11.63 -20.87 11.31
C GLY A 58 -11.89 -21.70 12.57
N SER A 59 -13.08 -21.62 13.16
CA SER A 59 -13.52 -22.56 14.20
C SER A 59 -15.04 -22.70 14.16
N GLY A 60 -15.54 -23.23 13.05
CA GLY A 60 -16.88 -23.79 12.95
C GLY A 60 -16.75 -25.30 12.88
N GLU A 61 -17.01 -25.95 14.01
CA GLU A 61 -17.19 -27.39 14.13
C GLU A 61 -18.12 -27.92 13.03
N THR A 62 -17.67 -28.91 12.27
CA THR A 62 -18.57 -29.94 11.75
C THR A 62 -17.98 -31.28 12.12
N SER A 63 -18.08 -31.61 13.41
CA SER A 63 -18.30 -32.99 13.81
C SER A 63 -19.78 -33.28 13.60
N PHE A 64 -20.10 -34.12 12.62
CA PHE A 64 -20.95 -35.32 12.70
C PHE A 64 -21.17 -35.89 11.31
#